data_AF-A0A661LF59-F1
#
_entry.id   AF-A0A661LF59-F1
#
_cell.length_a   1.000
_cell.length_b   1.000
_cell.length_c   1.000
_cell.angle_alpha   90.00
_cell.angle_beta   90.00
_cell.angle_gamma   90.00
#
_symmetry.space_group_name_H-M   'P 1'
#
loop_
_entity.id
_entity.type
_entity.pdbx_description
1 polymer ?
#
loop_
_entity_poly.entity_id
_entity_poly.type
_entity_poly.pdbx_seq_one_letter_code
_entity_poly.pdbx_strand_id
1 'polypeptide(L)'
;MKIKSIPYFFWALLCIIPALYPRPAHTYTAKIAVFNFNVLNLDARGYGATITNTLINFLQKTSSLDIFNRRELEAFLSLNDLQQNCNLSNVVTIGNRLGLDMIVAGTVKKNGPVIEIFCKVVKISEKFVIFHKKVRSFGDFALKEVIRRLSRDISKAIKLNIGRVKRPSPKKDILKPPVKIFAKPGSSKISLLWEDNPGPKSAGYKIFRSQSEEGPFVKIAQVTKNNYVDEGLEKTAAYYYRVKAFDTRGKESDFSKTIRAKTIVTPNPPIILSTQAHVKSIKITWAPNPIKSPDPTKLMGYKLYRAKTE
;
A
#
# COMPACT_ATOMS: atom_id res chain seq x y z
N MET A 1 27.78 -76.54 36.39
CA MET A 1 26.43 -76.89 36.91
C MET A 1 26.03 -75.84 37.95
N LYS A 2 24.76 -75.42 37.93
CA LYS A 2 24.08 -74.36 38.71
C LYS A 2 24.05 -72.94 38.11
N ILE A 3 22.94 -72.78 37.39
CA ILE A 3 22.17 -71.58 37.06
C ILE A 3 21.85 -70.76 38.31
N LYS A 4 21.90 -69.42 38.20
CA LYS A 4 20.92 -68.52 38.82
C LYS A 4 20.62 -67.36 37.88
N SER A 5 19.41 -67.41 37.31
CA SER A 5 18.69 -66.30 36.72
C SER A 5 18.32 -65.26 37.79
N ILE A 6 18.19 -64.00 37.41
CA ILE A 6 17.10 -63.08 37.79
C ILE A 6 17.11 -61.88 36.81
N PRO A 7 15.95 -61.26 36.53
CA PRO A 7 15.60 -60.75 35.22
C PRO A 7 15.37 -59.23 35.14
N TYR A 8 15.34 -58.73 33.90
CA TYR A 8 14.44 -57.72 33.33
C TYR A 8 14.11 -56.40 34.07
N PHE A 9 14.20 -55.33 33.27
CA PHE A 9 13.45 -54.06 33.33
C PHE A 9 13.86 -53.05 34.41
N PHE A 10 14.67 -52.07 34.00
CA PHE A 10 14.32 -50.69 34.29
C PHE A 10 14.33 -49.89 33.00
N TRP A 11 13.14 -49.39 32.69
CA TRP A 11 12.81 -48.58 31.54
C TRP A 11 13.71 -47.36 31.40
N ALA A 12 14.09 -47.09 30.17
CA ALA A 12 14.66 -45.84 29.73
C ALA A 12 13.70 -44.68 30.08
N LEU A 13 14.18 -43.72 30.85
CA LEU A 13 13.70 -42.34 30.76
C LEU A 13 14.91 -41.45 30.49
N LEU A 14 15.41 -41.54 29.26
CA LEU A 14 16.33 -40.54 28.73
C LEU A 14 15.49 -39.29 28.50
N CYS A 15 15.43 -38.40 29.49
CA CYS A 15 14.93 -37.05 29.31
C CYS A 15 15.76 -36.39 28.21
N ILE A 16 15.23 -36.37 27.00
CA ILE A 16 15.67 -35.47 25.94
C ILE A 16 15.29 -34.07 26.43
N ILE A 17 16.17 -33.46 27.21
CA ILE A 17 16.15 -32.01 27.38
C ILE A 17 16.55 -31.48 26.00
N PRO A 18 15.67 -30.79 25.26
CA PRO A 18 16.14 -30.06 24.10
C PRO A 18 17.07 -28.99 24.68
N ALA A 19 18.37 -29.15 24.46
CA ALA A 19 19.33 -28.08 24.66
C ALA A 19 18.82 -26.91 23.80
N LEU A 20 18.12 -25.97 24.44
CA LEU A 20 17.91 -24.61 23.96
C LEU A 20 19.30 -23.98 23.88
N TYR A 21 20.06 -24.35 22.87
CA TYR A 21 21.16 -23.52 22.41
C TYR A 21 20.51 -22.17 22.08
N PRO A 22 20.84 -21.07 22.77
CA PRO A 22 20.43 -19.78 22.29
C PRO A 22 21.06 -19.64 20.90
N ARG A 23 20.23 -19.65 19.85
CA ARG A 23 20.67 -19.21 18.53
C ARG A 23 21.37 -17.87 18.75
N PRO A 24 22.60 -17.67 18.25
CA PRO A 24 23.26 -16.39 18.40
C PRO A 24 22.31 -15.34 17.82
N ALA A 25 21.84 -14.43 18.68
CA ALA A 25 21.06 -13.31 18.23
C ALA A 25 21.94 -12.54 17.26
N HIS A 26 21.71 -12.69 15.95
CA HIS A 26 22.34 -11.83 14.98
C HIS A 26 21.90 -10.40 15.32
N THR A 27 22.83 -9.64 15.90
CA THR A 27 22.66 -8.22 16.14
C THR A 27 22.56 -7.57 14.77
N TYR A 28 21.34 -7.35 14.31
CA TYR A 28 21.09 -6.65 13.06
C TYR A 28 21.74 -5.26 13.14
N THR A 29 22.70 -5.01 12.28
CA THR A 29 23.35 -3.71 12.09
C THR A 29 22.66 -3.01 10.93
N ALA A 30 22.16 -1.79 11.15
CA ALA A 30 21.55 -1.03 10.06
C ALA A 30 22.62 -0.30 9.25
N LYS A 31 22.56 -0.42 7.92
CA LYS A 31 23.39 0.31 6.97
C LYS A 31 22.89 1.73 6.82
N ILE A 32 23.71 2.71 7.17
CA ILE A 32 23.32 4.11 7.25
C ILE A 32 24.32 5.00 6.54
N ALA A 33 23.85 5.95 5.73
CA ALA A 33 24.68 7.05 5.25
C ALA A 33 24.29 8.37 5.91
N VAL A 34 25.27 9.27 6.06
CA VAL A 34 25.04 10.65 6.49
C VAL A 34 25.39 11.56 5.31
N PHE A 35 24.40 12.26 4.80
CA PHE A 35 24.61 13.24 3.72
C PHE A 35 25.30 14.50 4.24
N ASN A 36 25.93 15.23 3.33
CA ASN A 36 26.45 16.54 3.60
C ASN A 36 25.29 17.49 3.97
N PHE A 37 25.41 18.18 5.11
CA PHE A 37 24.37 19.10 5.54
C PHE A 37 24.34 20.31 4.61
N ASN A 38 23.19 20.53 3.96
CA ASN A 38 23.02 21.62 3.00
C ASN A 38 23.11 22.98 3.70
N VAL A 39 23.98 23.84 3.20
CA VAL A 39 24.17 25.20 3.71
C VAL A 39 23.09 26.11 3.11
N LEU A 40 22.32 26.80 3.96
CA LEU A 40 21.23 27.68 3.51
C LEU A 40 21.64 29.14 3.33
N ASN A 41 22.77 29.57 3.91
CA ASN A 41 23.29 30.92 3.76
C ASN A 41 24.82 30.96 3.83
N LEU A 42 25.42 32.02 3.28
CA LEU A 42 26.88 32.16 3.15
C LEU A 42 27.62 32.07 4.48
N ASP A 43 27.03 32.60 5.56
CA ASP A 43 27.61 32.57 6.90
C ASP A 43 27.75 31.15 7.48
N ALA A 44 26.96 30.21 6.98
CA ALA A 44 27.03 28.80 7.36
C ALA A 44 28.00 27.98 6.48
N ARG A 45 28.79 28.62 5.60
CA ARG A 45 29.82 27.94 4.80
C ARG A 45 30.83 27.24 5.74
N GLY A 46 31.23 26.02 5.37
CA GLY A 46 32.10 25.17 6.19
C GLY A 46 31.36 24.39 7.29
N TYR A 47 30.30 24.94 7.88
CA TYR A 47 29.54 24.25 8.93
C TYR A 47 28.88 22.96 8.45
N GLY A 48 28.41 22.91 7.19
CA GLY A 48 27.82 21.69 6.63
C GLY A 48 28.75 20.48 6.76
N ALA A 49 30.00 20.63 6.29
CA ALA A 49 31.02 19.58 6.38
C ALA A 49 31.42 19.29 7.85
N THR A 50 31.60 20.32 8.68
CA THR A 50 31.93 20.17 10.10
C THR A 50 30.86 19.36 10.84
N ILE A 51 29.58 19.68 10.63
CA ILE A 51 28.45 18.98 11.24
C ILE A 51 28.40 17.54 10.76
N THR A 52 28.46 17.31 9.44
CA THR A 52 28.42 15.97 8.86
C THR A 52 29.54 15.09 9.42
N ASN A 53 30.79 15.56 9.39
CA ASN A 53 31.95 14.80 9.88
C ASN A 53 31.86 14.53 11.39
N THR A 54 31.50 15.54 12.17
CA THR A 54 31.34 15.39 13.62
C THR A 54 30.23 14.41 13.96
N LEU A 55 29.13 14.46 13.22
CA LEU A 55 28.00 13.55 13.40
C LEU A 55 28.37 12.11 13.04
N ILE A 56 29.04 11.90 11.91
CA ILE A 56 29.58 10.58 11.50
C ILE A 56 30.46 10.02 12.61
N ASN A 57 31.41 10.81 13.13
CA ASN A 57 32.33 10.38 14.18
C ASN A 57 31.61 9.97 15.48
N PHE A 58 30.49 10.61 15.82
CA PHE A 58 29.70 10.20 16.98
C PHE A 58 28.82 8.99 16.71
N LEU A 59 28.25 8.86 15.50
CA LEU A 59 27.40 7.73 15.13
C LEU A 59 28.20 6.43 14.97
N GLN A 60 29.42 6.49 14.41
CA GLN A 60 30.33 5.34 14.27
C GLN A 60 30.68 4.66 15.60
N LYS A 61 30.62 5.39 16.72
CA LYS A 61 30.83 4.83 18.06
C LYS A 61 29.66 3.97 18.56
N THR A 62 28.56 3.91 17.82
CA THR A 62 27.37 3.14 18.17
C THR A 62 27.42 1.77 17.50
N SER A 63 27.64 0.70 18.26
CA SER A 63 27.81 -0.69 17.76
C SER A 63 26.66 -1.26 16.93
N SER A 64 25.46 -0.66 17.01
CA SER A 64 24.28 -1.10 16.24
C SER A 64 24.19 -0.50 14.83
N LEU A 65 25.12 0.36 14.43
CA LEU A 65 25.09 1.11 13.18
C LEU A 65 26.28 0.74 12.31
N ASP A 66 26.02 0.41 11.04
CA ASP A 66 27.03 0.27 9.99
C ASP A 66 27.02 1.55 9.15
N ILE A 67 28.02 2.41 9.34
CA ILE A 67 28.09 3.70 8.65
C ILE A 67 28.74 3.51 7.29
N PHE A 68 27.96 3.73 6.23
CA PHE A 68 28.39 3.62 4.85
C PHE A 68 29.55 4.56 4.54
N ASN A 69 30.53 4.07 3.79
CA ASN A 69 31.74 4.79 3.51
C ASN A 69 31.46 6.05 2.67
N ARG A 70 31.94 7.20 3.14
CA ARG A 70 31.73 8.48 2.46
C ARG A 70 32.36 8.52 1.06
N ARG A 71 33.57 7.97 0.89
CA ARG A 71 34.25 7.94 -0.41
C ARG A 71 33.47 7.12 -1.42
N GLU A 72 32.92 5.98 -0.99
CA GLU A 72 32.06 5.13 -1.83
C GLU A 72 30.75 5.84 -2.19
N LEU A 73 30.13 6.56 -1.23
CA LEU A 73 28.95 7.37 -1.49
C LEU A 73 29.21 8.44 -2.56
N GLU A 74 30.28 9.24 -2.42
CA GLU A 74 30.58 10.29 -3.39
C GLU A 74 30.94 9.71 -4.77
N ALA A 75 31.68 8.60 -4.82
CA ALA A 75 31.99 7.91 -6.09
C ALA A 75 30.72 7.42 -6.80
N PHE A 76 29.80 6.80 -6.05
CA PHE A 76 28.51 6.35 -6.59
C PHE A 76 27.69 7.53 -7.15
N LEU A 77 27.63 8.64 -6.42
CA LEU A 77 26.87 9.82 -6.84
C LEU A 77 27.46 10.43 -8.11
N SER A 78 28.79 10.55 -8.19
CA SER A 78 29.49 11.06 -9.37
C SER A 78 29.28 10.18 -10.61
N LEU A 79 29.24 8.86 -10.45
CA LEU A 79 29.04 7.92 -11.58
C LEU A 79 27.59 7.90 -12.09
N ASN A 80 26.63 8.40 -11.32
CA ASN A 80 25.20 8.35 -11.65
C ASN A 80 24.58 9.74 -11.86
N ASP A 81 25.40 10.80 -11.94
CA ASP A 81 24.96 12.20 -12.04
C ASP A 81 23.93 12.60 -10.95
N LEU A 82 24.12 12.05 -9.75
CA LEU A 82 23.25 12.31 -8.59
C LEU A 82 23.89 13.31 -7.65
N GLN A 83 23.06 14.12 -6.99
CA GLN A 83 23.51 15.07 -5.97
C GLN A 83 22.81 14.84 -4.64
N GLN A 84 23.54 15.04 -3.55
CA GLN A 84 22.98 14.97 -2.20
C GLN A 84 22.07 16.17 -1.94
N ASN A 85 20.84 15.92 -1.54
CA ASN A 85 19.94 16.97 -1.07
C ASN A 85 18.97 16.42 -0.03
N CYS A 86 18.19 17.33 0.56
CA CYS A 86 17.18 17.01 1.53
C CYS A 86 15.81 16.65 0.91
N ASN A 87 15.67 16.43 -0.40
CA ASN A 87 14.39 16.00 -0.97
C ASN A 87 14.13 14.53 -0.62
N LEU A 88 12.94 14.21 -0.09
CA LEU A 88 12.59 12.85 0.31
C LEU A 88 12.68 11.85 -0.86
N SER A 89 12.20 12.23 -2.05
CA SER A 89 12.24 11.34 -3.22
C SER A 89 13.67 11.00 -3.63
N ASN A 90 14.54 12.01 -3.68
CA ASN A 90 15.95 11.84 -4.01
C ASN A 90 16.70 10.98 -2.97
N VAL A 91 16.51 11.26 -1.68
CA VAL A 91 17.10 10.48 -0.58
C VAL A 91 16.70 9.00 -0.68
N VAL A 92 15.42 8.71 -0.94
CA VAL A 92 14.93 7.34 -1.12
C VAL A 92 15.54 6.68 -2.37
N THR A 93 15.65 7.40 -3.48
CA THR A 93 16.27 6.88 -4.71
C THR A 93 17.73 6.49 -4.49
N ILE A 94 18.53 7.38 -3.91
CA ILE A 94 19.94 7.11 -3.59
C ILE A 94 20.05 5.94 -2.61
N GLY A 95 19.25 5.95 -1.54
CA GLY A 95 19.26 4.89 -0.54
C GLY A 95 18.94 3.50 -1.10
N ASN A 96 17.95 3.39 -1.99
CA ASN A 96 17.60 2.12 -2.60
C ASN A 96 18.72 1.57 -3.49
N ARG A 97 19.38 2.44 -4.28
CA ARG A 97 20.47 2.01 -5.18
C ARG A 97 21.73 1.56 -4.42
N LEU A 98 21.98 2.15 -3.26
CA LEU A 98 23.12 1.82 -2.39
C LEU A 98 22.82 0.72 -1.37
N GLY A 99 21.58 0.21 -1.31
CA GLY A 99 21.19 -0.80 -0.32
C GLY A 99 21.26 -0.30 1.12
N LEU A 100 20.96 0.99 1.35
CA LEU A 100 20.96 1.61 2.66
C LEU A 100 19.62 1.40 3.37
N ASP A 101 19.65 1.12 4.67
CA ASP A 101 18.45 1.02 5.50
C ASP A 101 17.89 2.40 5.83
N MET A 102 18.79 3.35 6.14
CA MET A 102 18.43 4.71 6.51
C MET A 102 19.46 5.74 6.01
N ILE A 103 19.00 6.98 5.82
CA ILE A 103 19.87 8.11 5.49
C ILE A 103 19.59 9.27 6.46
N VAL A 104 20.66 9.82 7.03
CA VAL A 104 20.62 11.07 7.79
C VAL A 104 20.90 12.22 6.83
N ALA A 105 20.00 13.19 6.76
CA ALA A 105 20.15 14.39 5.94
C ALA A 105 19.72 15.62 6.73
N GLY A 106 20.22 16.79 6.37
CA GLY A 106 19.90 18.00 7.11
C GLY A 106 20.36 19.28 6.43
N THR A 107 19.99 20.39 7.04
CA THR A 107 20.37 21.73 6.61
C THR A 107 20.96 22.51 7.77
N VAL A 108 21.80 23.50 7.44
CA VAL A 108 22.40 24.41 8.42
C VAL A 108 22.28 25.84 7.93
N LYS A 109 21.97 26.75 8.86
CA LYS A 109 22.08 28.20 8.66
C LYS A 109 22.70 28.86 9.87
N LYS A 110 23.37 30.00 9.66
CA LYS A 110 23.99 30.77 10.74
C LYS A 110 23.51 32.21 10.69
N ASN A 111 22.94 32.70 11.78
CA ASN A 111 22.48 34.08 11.91
C ASN A 111 23.21 34.69 13.10
N GLY A 112 24.23 35.51 12.84
CA GLY A 112 25.11 36.06 13.88
C GLY A 112 25.76 34.95 14.71
N PRO A 113 25.59 34.93 16.04
CA PRO A 113 26.19 33.90 16.89
C PRO A 113 25.40 32.58 16.88
N VAL A 114 24.20 32.53 16.29
CA VAL A 114 23.33 31.34 16.36
C VAL A 114 23.48 30.49 15.10
N ILE A 115 23.85 29.23 15.30
CA ILE A 115 23.86 28.19 14.26
C ILE A 115 22.62 27.33 14.44
N GLU A 116 21.74 27.32 13.45
CA GLU A 116 20.52 26.54 13.44
C GLU A 116 20.67 25.34 12.49
N ILE A 117 20.48 24.14 13.04
CA ILE A 117 20.64 22.87 12.33
C ILE A 117 19.29 22.17 12.30
N PHE A 118 18.86 21.81 11.10
CA PHE A 118 17.73 20.92 10.91
C PHE A 118 18.26 19.56 10.47
N CYS A 119 17.88 18.50 11.16
CA CYS A 119 18.29 17.14 10.86
C CYS A 119 17.06 16.27 10.70
N LYS A 120 17.13 15.31 9.77
CA LYS A 120 16.15 14.27 9.60
C LYS A 120 16.80 12.92 9.30
N VAL A 121 16.10 11.85 9.66
CA VAL A 121 16.49 10.48 9.34
C VAL A 121 15.37 9.86 8.52
N VAL A 122 15.70 9.41 7.32
CA VAL A 122 14.76 8.78 6.38
C VAL A 122 14.99 7.27 6.42
N LYS A 123 13.92 6.51 6.66
CA LYS A 123 13.92 5.05 6.49
C LYS A 123 13.58 4.72 5.04
N ILE A 124 14.51 4.08 4.35
CA ILE A 124 14.45 3.94 2.89
C ILE A 124 13.32 2.99 2.46
N SER A 125 13.20 1.85 3.14
CA SER A 125 12.18 0.82 2.85
C SER A 125 10.73 1.32 3.01
N GLU A 126 10.49 2.28 3.88
CA GLU A 126 9.15 2.83 4.17
C GLU A 126 8.90 4.20 3.53
N LYS A 127 9.93 4.80 2.90
CA LYS A 127 9.88 6.15 2.32
C LYS A 127 9.39 7.22 3.30
N PHE A 128 9.76 7.07 4.58
CA PHE A 128 9.22 7.86 5.68
C PHE A 128 10.33 8.47 6.55
N VAL A 129 10.09 9.65 7.11
CA VAL A 129 11.01 10.34 8.02
C VAL A 129 10.76 9.86 9.45
N ILE A 130 11.64 9.02 9.99
CA ILE A 130 11.48 8.44 11.34
C ILE A 130 11.94 9.39 12.46
N PHE A 131 12.71 10.42 12.11
CA PHE A 131 13.21 11.42 13.04
C PHE A 131 13.36 12.74 12.29
N HIS A 132 12.91 13.83 12.90
CA HIS A 132 13.30 15.17 12.50
C HIS A 132 13.48 16.03 13.74
N LYS A 133 14.52 16.87 13.76
CA LYS A 133 14.78 17.76 14.88
C LYS A 133 15.48 19.01 14.42
N LYS A 134 15.09 20.11 15.05
CA LYS A 134 15.70 21.43 14.88
C LYS A 134 16.46 21.77 16.16
N VAL A 135 17.74 22.07 16.04
CA VAL A 135 18.61 22.41 17.16
C VAL A 135 19.34 23.71 16.90
N ARG A 136 19.69 24.43 17.97
CA ARG A 136 20.42 25.69 17.91
C ARG A 136 21.70 25.56 18.74
N SER A 137 22.79 26.13 18.23
CA SER A 137 24.04 26.30 18.95
C SER A 137 24.38 27.79 19.02
N PHE A 138 24.90 28.22 20.16
CA PHE A 138 25.47 29.55 20.32
C PHE A 138 26.99 29.46 20.10
N GLY A 139 27.43 29.88 18.91
CA GLY A 139 28.82 29.82 18.48
C GLY A 139 29.36 28.39 18.29
N ASP A 140 30.67 28.35 18.02
CA ASP A 140 31.38 27.13 17.63
C ASP A 140 31.72 26.25 18.84
N PHE A 141 31.96 26.86 20.00
CA PHE A 141 32.32 26.14 21.22
C PHE A 141 31.23 25.17 21.67
N ALA A 142 29.96 25.60 21.62
CA ALA A 142 28.82 24.76 22.00
C ALA A 142 28.40 23.76 20.90
N LEU A 143 28.86 23.96 19.66
CA LEU A 143 28.39 23.22 18.49
C LEU A 143 28.63 21.72 18.62
N LYS A 144 29.82 21.34 19.09
CA LYS A 144 30.18 19.92 19.29
C LYS A 144 29.27 19.24 20.30
N GLU A 145 28.87 19.94 21.37
CA GLU A 145 27.93 19.42 22.37
C GLU A 145 26.53 19.24 21.81
N VAL A 146 26.04 20.22 21.05
CA VAL A 146 24.76 20.13 20.36
C VAL A 146 24.72 18.95 19.40
N ILE A 147 25.78 18.73 18.60
CA ILE A 147 25.87 17.60 17.67
C ILE A 147 25.94 16.27 18.43
N ARG A 148 26.63 16.19 19.57
CA ARG A 148 26.67 14.96 20.40
C ARG A 148 25.31 14.62 21.00
N ARG A 149 24.52 15.62 21.41
CA ARG A 149 23.14 15.40 21.85
C ARG A 149 22.27 14.92 20.68
N LEU A 150 22.41 15.57 19.52
CA LEU A 150 21.71 15.19 18.31
C LEU A 150 22.05 13.76 17.87
N SER A 151 23.32 13.35 17.96
CA SER A 151 23.75 11.99 17.62
C SER A 151 23.14 10.95 18.56
N ARG A 152 23.03 11.24 19.86
CA ARG A 152 22.35 10.36 20.82
C ARG A 152 20.87 10.22 20.50
N ASP A 153 20.21 11.33 20.16
CA ASP A 153 18.79 11.31 19.77
C ASP A 153 18.58 10.50 18.48
N ILE A 154 19.45 10.66 17.49
CA ILE A 154 19.45 9.89 16.24
C ILE A 154 19.69 8.41 16.54
N SER A 155 20.74 8.06 17.28
CA SER A 155 21.02 6.66 17.64
C SER A 155 19.86 6.04 18.41
N LYS A 156 19.20 6.79 19.30
CA LYS A 156 17.99 6.32 20.01
C LYS A 156 16.82 6.11 19.05
N ALA A 157 16.54 7.06 18.17
CA ALA A 157 15.47 6.95 17.18
C ALA A 157 15.72 5.77 16.23
N ILE A 158 16.96 5.59 15.78
CA ILE A 158 17.37 4.49 14.94
C ILE A 158 17.23 3.16 15.69
N LYS A 159 17.71 3.04 16.94
CA LYS A 159 17.54 1.84 17.78
C LYS A 159 16.07 1.47 18.02
N LEU A 160 15.17 2.45 18.16
CA LEU A 160 13.73 2.17 18.26
C LEU A 160 13.11 1.65 16.96
N ASN A 161 13.81 1.84 15.83
CA ASN A 161 13.40 1.41 14.50
C ASN A 161 14.21 0.21 13.96
N ILE A 162 15.40 -0.07 14.54
CA ILE A 162 16.21 -1.28 14.37
C ILE A 162 15.68 -2.35 15.33
N GLY A 163 15.39 -3.56 14.86
CA GLY A 163 14.73 -4.58 15.69
C GLY A 163 13.20 -4.48 15.69
N ARG A 164 12.64 -3.38 15.15
CA ARG A 164 11.42 -3.49 14.36
C ARG A 164 11.76 -4.14 13.00
N VAL A 165 12.22 -5.40 13.02
CA VAL A 165 11.64 -6.35 12.07
C VAL A 165 10.16 -6.12 12.27
N LYS A 166 9.44 -5.76 11.21
CA LYS A 166 7.99 -5.88 11.24
C LYS A 166 7.70 -7.30 11.74
N ARG A 167 7.39 -7.50 13.04
CA ARG A 167 6.06 -8.06 13.32
C ARG A 167 5.20 -7.20 12.43
N PRO A 168 4.57 -7.74 11.38
CA PRO A 168 3.77 -6.91 10.51
C PRO A 168 2.96 -6.03 11.46
N SER A 169 3.21 -4.71 11.42
CA SER A 169 2.22 -3.75 11.91
C SER A 169 0.92 -4.35 11.39
N PRO A 170 -0.10 -4.67 12.24
CA PRO A 170 -1.31 -5.30 11.73
C PRO A 170 -1.63 -4.50 10.50
N LYS A 171 -1.56 -5.16 9.31
CA LYS A 171 -1.56 -4.49 8.00
C LYS A 171 -2.53 -3.36 8.23
N LYS A 172 -2.11 -2.08 8.18
CA LYS A 172 -3.13 -1.03 8.19
C LYS A 172 -4.01 -1.51 7.06
N ASP A 173 -5.23 -1.95 7.37
CA ASP A 173 -6.10 -2.64 6.43
C ASP A 173 -6.50 -1.56 5.44
N ILE A 174 -5.58 -1.26 4.55
CA ILE A 174 -5.71 -0.33 3.47
C ILE A 174 -6.43 -1.19 2.47
N LEU A 175 -7.75 -1.06 2.57
CA LEU A 175 -8.64 -1.71 1.66
C LEU A 175 -8.25 -1.26 0.26
N LYS A 176 -8.01 -2.23 -0.60
CA LYS A 176 -7.57 -1.96 -1.96
C LYS A 176 -8.79 -1.77 -2.86
N PRO A 177 -8.69 -0.92 -3.90
CA PRO A 177 -9.77 -0.78 -4.87
C PRO A 177 -10.02 -2.09 -5.60
N PRO A 178 -11.27 -2.37 -6.00
CA PRO A 178 -11.60 -3.46 -6.92
C PRO A 178 -10.78 -3.38 -8.21
N VAL A 179 -10.49 -4.56 -8.77
CA VAL A 179 -9.70 -4.73 -10.00
C VAL A 179 -10.54 -5.42 -11.07
N LYS A 180 -10.03 -5.41 -12.31
CA LYS A 180 -10.68 -6.04 -13.47
C LYS A 180 -12.19 -5.73 -13.55
N ILE A 181 -12.52 -4.45 -13.48
CA ILE A 181 -13.90 -4.00 -13.62
C ILE A 181 -14.33 -4.08 -15.09
N PHE A 182 -15.47 -4.71 -15.33
CA PHE A 182 -16.08 -4.91 -16.64
C PHE A 182 -17.52 -4.39 -16.63
N ALA A 183 -17.97 -3.85 -17.77
CA ALA A 183 -19.35 -3.48 -18.00
C ALA A 183 -19.90 -4.21 -19.23
N LYS A 184 -21.10 -4.75 -19.08
CA LYS A 184 -21.89 -5.35 -20.16
C LYS A 184 -23.11 -4.47 -20.43
N PRO A 185 -23.19 -3.78 -21.58
CA PRO A 185 -24.31 -2.91 -21.89
C PRO A 185 -25.55 -3.70 -22.35
N GLY A 186 -26.73 -3.15 -22.05
CA GLY A 186 -28.04 -3.54 -22.59
C GLY A 186 -28.86 -2.32 -23.02
N SER A 187 -30.16 -2.50 -23.28
CA SER A 187 -31.09 -1.44 -23.73
C SER A 187 -31.21 -0.27 -22.78
N SER A 188 -31.59 -0.55 -21.54
CA SER A 188 -31.80 0.44 -20.48
C SER A 188 -31.07 0.05 -19.19
N LYS A 189 -30.01 -0.74 -19.33
CA LYS A 189 -29.22 -1.22 -18.21
C LYS A 189 -27.76 -1.48 -18.56
N ILE A 190 -26.90 -1.42 -17.55
CA ILE A 190 -25.49 -1.80 -17.64
C ILE A 190 -25.17 -2.74 -16.47
N SER A 191 -24.72 -3.95 -16.78
CA SER A 191 -24.27 -4.92 -15.77
C SER A 191 -22.78 -4.75 -15.51
N LEU A 192 -22.42 -4.46 -14.27
CA LEU A 192 -21.05 -4.30 -13.79
C LEU A 192 -20.60 -5.57 -13.06
N LEU A 193 -19.37 -5.98 -13.33
CA LEU A 193 -18.67 -7.08 -12.65
C LEU A 193 -17.25 -6.62 -12.32
N TRP A 194 -16.74 -6.99 -11.14
CA TRP A 194 -15.36 -6.72 -10.76
C TRP A 194 -14.79 -7.85 -9.92
N GLU A 195 -13.47 -7.84 -9.73
CA GLU A 195 -12.76 -8.77 -8.87
C GLU A 195 -12.23 -8.06 -7.63
N ASP A 196 -12.09 -8.82 -6.55
CA ASP A 196 -11.38 -8.36 -5.37
C ASP A 196 -9.88 -8.27 -5.63
N ASN A 197 -9.28 -7.21 -5.09
CA ASN A 197 -7.84 -7.05 -5.12
C ASN A 197 -7.21 -7.87 -3.98
N PRO A 198 -6.13 -8.64 -4.23
CA PRO A 198 -5.42 -9.39 -3.19
C PRO A 198 -5.07 -8.51 -1.98
N GLY A 199 -5.69 -8.78 -0.82
CA GLY A 199 -5.66 -7.86 0.31
C GLY A 199 -6.64 -8.22 1.43
N PRO A 200 -6.86 -7.29 2.39
CA PRO A 200 -7.89 -7.46 3.40
C PRO A 200 -9.28 -7.55 2.75
N LYS A 201 -10.15 -8.41 3.30
CA LYS A 201 -11.49 -8.67 2.77
C LYS A 201 -12.37 -7.42 2.91
N SER A 202 -13.06 -7.07 1.83
CA SER A 202 -14.11 -6.04 1.83
C SER A 202 -15.38 -6.58 2.50
N ALA A 203 -16.13 -5.69 3.15
CA ALA A 203 -17.51 -5.94 3.57
C ALA A 203 -18.50 -5.70 2.42
N GLY A 204 -18.11 -4.87 1.45
CA GLY A 204 -18.87 -4.64 0.23
C GLY A 204 -18.24 -3.54 -0.62
N TYR A 205 -19.05 -3.01 -1.54
CA TYR A 205 -18.65 -2.02 -2.53
C TYR A 205 -19.67 -0.88 -2.64
N LYS A 206 -19.17 0.30 -2.98
CA LYS A 206 -19.96 1.48 -3.35
C LYS A 206 -19.73 1.76 -4.83
N ILE A 207 -20.82 1.85 -5.60
CA ILE A 207 -20.79 2.08 -7.04
C ILE A 207 -21.12 3.54 -7.29
N PHE A 208 -20.33 4.16 -8.16
CA PHE A 208 -20.48 5.55 -8.55
C PHE A 208 -20.62 5.66 -10.06
N ARG A 209 -21.50 6.55 -10.53
CA ARG A 209 -21.80 6.79 -11.93
C ARG A 209 -21.68 8.28 -12.27
N SER A 210 -21.22 8.57 -13.49
CA SER A 210 -21.20 9.90 -14.09
C SER A 210 -21.61 9.81 -15.58
N GLN A 211 -22.11 10.90 -16.15
CA GLN A 211 -22.29 11.04 -17.62
C GLN A 211 -21.03 11.62 -18.31
N SER A 212 -20.06 12.11 -17.53
CA SER A 212 -18.75 12.59 -18.00
C SER A 212 -17.61 11.80 -17.36
N GLU A 213 -16.51 11.63 -18.08
CA GLU A 213 -15.33 10.90 -17.63
C GLU A 213 -14.68 11.52 -16.39
N GLU A 214 -14.70 12.85 -16.32
CA GLU A 214 -14.11 13.65 -15.25
C GLU A 214 -15.05 13.80 -14.05
N GLY A 215 -16.35 13.58 -14.26
CA GLY A 215 -17.39 13.68 -13.23
C GLY A 215 -18.39 14.81 -13.51
N PRO A 216 -19.23 15.17 -12.52
CA PRO A 216 -19.24 14.63 -11.16
C PRO A 216 -19.75 13.19 -11.08
N PHE A 217 -19.12 12.37 -10.22
CA PHE A 217 -19.57 11.01 -9.94
C PHE A 217 -20.51 10.98 -8.74
N VAL A 218 -21.69 10.37 -8.92
CA VAL A 218 -22.71 10.20 -7.88
C VAL A 218 -22.76 8.74 -7.45
N LYS A 219 -22.87 8.49 -6.14
CA LYS A 219 -23.08 7.13 -5.61
C LYS A 219 -24.48 6.66 -5.98
N ILE A 220 -24.58 5.54 -6.71
CA ILE A 220 -25.86 4.98 -7.13
C ILE A 220 -26.25 3.72 -6.34
N ALA A 221 -25.28 3.02 -5.76
CA ALA A 221 -25.55 1.79 -5.03
C ALA A 221 -24.47 1.44 -4.01
N GLN A 222 -24.85 0.56 -3.08
CA GLN A 222 -23.96 -0.13 -2.16
C GLN A 222 -24.35 -1.61 -2.12
N VAL A 223 -23.40 -2.51 -2.37
CA VAL A 223 -23.66 -3.94 -2.52
C VAL A 223 -22.61 -4.76 -1.78
N THR A 224 -22.93 -6.01 -1.44
CA THR A 224 -21.99 -6.97 -0.83
C THR A 224 -21.41 -7.95 -1.83
N LYS A 225 -22.02 -8.08 -3.02
CA LYS A 225 -21.57 -8.95 -4.11
C LYS A 225 -20.69 -8.17 -5.09
N ASN A 226 -19.83 -8.87 -5.82
CA ASN A 226 -18.90 -8.26 -6.78
C ASN A 226 -19.56 -7.96 -8.14
N ASN A 227 -20.87 -7.78 -8.15
CA ASN A 227 -21.65 -7.43 -9.32
C ASN A 227 -22.76 -6.45 -8.96
N TYR A 228 -23.19 -5.69 -9.95
CA TYR A 228 -24.31 -4.77 -9.84
C TYR A 228 -24.95 -4.54 -11.21
N VAL A 229 -26.26 -4.39 -11.27
CA VAL A 229 -26.97 -4.03 -12.51
C VAL A 229 -27.56 -2.65 -12.31
N ASP A 230 -27.06 -1.69 -13.09
CA ASP A 230 -27.62 -0.34 -13.16
C ASP A 230 -28.76 -0.35 -14.17
N GLU A 231 -29.99 -0.05 -13.75
CA GLU A 231 -31.20 -0.10 -14.56
C GLU A 231 -31.83 1.29 -14.72
N GLY A 232 -32.79 1.43 -15.64
CA GLY A 232 -33.47 2.71 -15.90
C GLY A 232 -32.61 3.73 -16.65
N LEU A 233 -31.61 3.26 -17.40
CA LEU A 233 -30.71 4.11 -18.19
C LEU A 233 -31.34 4.53 -19.51
N GLU A 234 -30.94 5.70 -20.00
CA GLU A 234 -31.32 6.17 -21.33
C GLU A 234 -30.67 5.29 -22.40
N LYS A 235 -31.41 5.07 -23.49
CA LYS A 235 -30.92 4.29 -24.63
C LYS A 235 -29.83 5.08 -25.37
N THR A 236 -28.79 4.40 -25.83
CA THR A 236 -27.66 4.99 -26.58
C THR A 236 -26.84 6.06 -25.84
N ALA A 237 -26.99 6.18 -24.52
CA ALA A 237 -26.24 7.11 -23.68
C ALA A 237 -24.96 6.47 -23.11
N ALA A 238 -23.91 7.28 -22.97
CA ALA A 238 -22.65 6.86 -22.37
C ALA A 238 -22.64 7.19 -20.86
N TYR A 239 -22.14 6.23 -20.09
CA TYR A 239 -21.99 6.32 -18.65
C TYR A 239 -20.60 5.87 -18.23
N TYR A 240 -20.09 6.49 -17.17
CA TYR A 240 -18.79 6.23 -16.60
C TYR A 240 -18.97 5.70 -15.18
N TYR A 241 -18.27 4.61 -14.85
CA TYR A 241 -18.39 3.96 -13.55
C TYR A 241 -17.06 3.85 -12.84
N ARG A 242 -17.11 4.02 -11.52
CA ARG A 242 -16.01 3.71 -10.59
C ARG A 242 -16.58 2.99 -9.38
N VAL A 243 -15.79 2.11 -8.78
CA VAL A 243 -16.19 1.32 -7.61
C VAL A 243 -15.14 1.47 -6.51
N LYS A 244 -15.61 1.62 -5.27
CA LYS A 244 -14.76 1.54 -4.06
C LYS A 244 -15.19 0.35 -3.24
N ALA A 245 -14.25 -0.31 -2.59
CA ALA A 245 -14.56 -1.26 -1.54
C ALA A 245 -14.73 -0.52 -0.20
N PHE A 246 -15.49 -1.10 0.74
CA PHE A 246 -15.53 -0.67 2.14
C PHE A 246 -15.40 -1.87 3.10
N ASP A 247 -14.87 -1.66 4.31
CA ASP A 247 -14.74 -2.68 5.36
C ASP A 247 -15.91 -2.64 6.36
N THR A 248 -15.96 -3.57 7.32
CA THR A 248 -17.03 -3.64 8.34
C THR A 248 -17.09 -2.42 9.26
N ARG A 249 -16.02 -1.60 9.29
CA ARG A 249 -15.92 -0.34 10.03
C ARG A 249 -16.27 0.87 9.16
N GLY A 250 -16.70 0.64 7.91
CA GLY A 250 -17.07 1.68 6.95
C GLY A 250 -15.89 2.38 6.28
N LYS A 251 -14.66 1.90 6.47
CA LYS A 251 -13.46 2.50 5.85
C LYS A 251 -13.40 2.13 4.37
N GLU A 252 -13.16 3.12 3.52
CA GLU A 252 -13.16 2.95 2.07
C GLU A 252 -11.77 2.80 1.46
N SER A 253 -11.71 2.16 0.30
CA SER A 253 -10.55 2.17 -0.59
C SER A 253 -10.51 3.44 -1.45
N ASP A 254 -9.42 3.62 -2.20
CA ASP A 254 -9.41 4.47 -3.39
C ASP A 254 -10.40 3.95 -4.45
N PHE A 255 -10.70 4.76 -5.47
CA PHE A 255 -11.54 4.33 -6.60
C PHE A 255 -10.82 3.30 -7.47
N SER A 256 -11.59 2.38 -8.05
CA SER A 256 -11.15 1.57 -9.19
C SER A 256 -10.79 2.47 -10.39
N LYS A 257 -10.17 1.86 -11.41
CA LYS A 257 -10.11 2.50 -12.74
C LYS A 257 -11.53 2.86 -13.19
N THR A 258 -11.67 4.00 -13.84
CA THR A 258 -12.90 4.38 -14.53
C THR A 258 -13.13 3.43 -15.69
N ILE A 259 -14.36 2.99 -15.87
CA ILE A 259 -14.76 2.32 -17.10
C ILE A 259 -15.90 3.07 -17.76
N ARG A 260 -15.87 3.10 -19.08
CA ARG A 260 -16.91 3.68 -19.92
C ARG A 260 -17.79 2.57 -20.46
N ALA A 261 -19.10 2.76 -20.43
CA ALA A 261 -20.07 1.88 -21.05
C ALA A 261 -21.16 2.71 -21.73
N LYS A 262 -21.58 2.30 -22.92
CA LYS A 262 -22.66 2.95 -23.66
C LYS A 262 -23.82 1.96 -23.77
N THR A 263 -25.02 2.34 -23.37
CA THR A 263 -26.20 1.52 -23.60
C THR A 263 -26.38 1.27 -25.10
N ILE A 264 -26.81 0.07 -25.45
CA ILE A 264 -26.98 -0.35 -26.84
C ILE A 264 -28.46 -0.55 -27.09
N VAL A 265 -28.92 -0.44 -28.33
CA VAL A 265 -30.31 -0.79 -28.61
C VAL A 265 -30.43 -2.31 -28.70
N THR A 266 -31.22 -2.90 -27.80
CA THR A 266 -31.63 -4.32 -27.86
C THR A 266 -33.14 -4.40 -27.94
N PRO A 267 -33.71 -5.50 -28.50
CA PRO A 267 -35.15 -5.71 -28.46
C PRO A 267 -35.68 -5.62 -27.02
N ASN A 268 -36.86 -5.04 -26.84
CA ASN A 268 -37.43 -5.00 -25.49
C ASN A 268 -37.87 -6.43 -25.07
N PRO A 269 -37.83 -6.75 -23.77
CA PRO A 269 -38.26 -8.06 -23.30
C PRO A 269 -39.75 -8.31 -23.62
N PRO A 270 -40.14 -9.54 -24.01
CA PRO A 270 -41.54 -9.88 -24.22
C PRO A 270 -42.32 -9.83 -22.90
N ILE A 271 -43.61 -9.53 -23.00
CA ILE A 271 -44.55 -9.53 -21.87
C ILE A 271 -45.18 -10.91 -21.80
N ILE A 272 -45.05 -11.60 -20.66
CA ILE A 272 -45.77 -12.85 -20.41
C ILE A 272 -47.24 -12.49 -20.14
N LEU A 273 -48.14 -13.01 -20.97
CA LEU A 273 -49.58 -12.79 -20.88
C LEU A 273 -50.27 -13.81 -19.98
N SER A 274 -49.85 -15.08 -20.03
CA SER A 274 -50.42 -16.14 -19.18
C SER A 274 -49.49 -17.34 -19.02
N THR A 275 -49.61 -18.02 -17.89
CA THR A 275 -49.01 -19.34 -17.62
C THR A 275 -50.09 -20.31 -17.18
N GLN A 276 -50.18 -21.48 -17.82
CA GLN A 276 -51.16 -22.53 -17.51
C GLN A 276 -50.41 -23.85 -17.29
N ALA A 277 -50.61 -24.45 -16.11
CA ALA A 277 -50.02 -25.75 -15.78
C ALA A 277 -50.87 -26.88 -16.35
N HIS A 278 -50.20 -27.90 -16.89
CA HIS A 278 -50.80 -29.14 -17.36
C HIS A 278 -50.02 -30.33 -16.79
N VAL A 279 -50.58 -31.54 -16.92
CA VAL A 279 -49.85 -32.76 -16.58
C VAL A 279 -48.61 -32.86 -17.48
N LYS A 280 -47.42 -32.81 -16.86
CA LYS A 280 -46.10 -32.84 -17.52
C LYS A 280 -45.80 -31.71 -18.52
N SER A 281 -46.59 -30.63 -18.56
CA SER A 281 -46.27 -29.47 -19.42
C SER A 281 -46.75 -28.16 -18.81
N ILE A 282 -46.20 -27.05 -19.29
CA ILE A 282 -46.61 -25.69 -18.90
C ILE A 282 -46.78 -24.91 -20.19
N LYS A 283 -47.99 -24.39 -20.44
CA LYS A 283 -48.26 -23.50 -21.55
C LYS A 283 -47.98 -22.07 -21.10
N ILE A 284 -47.10 -21.38 -21.83
CA ILE A 284 -46.76 -19.98 -21.58
C ILE A 284 -47.15 -19.19 -22.82
N THR A 285 -47.85 -18.08 -22.64
CA THR A 285 -48.25 -17.16 -23.73
C THR A 285 -47.61 -15.82 -23.47
N TRP A 286 -47.03 -15.20 -24.50
CA TRP A 286 -46.34 -13.91 -24.40
C TRP A 286 -46.55 -13.06 -25.66
N ALA A 287 -46.29 -11.75 -25.55
CA ALA A 287 -46.36 -10.79 -26.65
C ALA A 287 -45.06 -9.95 -26.73
N PRO A 288 -44.69 -9.45 -27.93
CA PRO A 288 -43.60 -8.49 -28.07
C PRO A 288 -43.95 -7.16 -27.38
N ASN A 289 -42.92 -6.43 -26.95
CA ASN A 289 -43.06 -5.12 -26.32
C ASN A 289 -42.27 -4.07 -27.13
N PRO A 290 -42.86 -2.94 -27.57
CA PRO A 290 -44.29 -2.67 -27.59
C PRO A 290 -45.02 -3.53 -28.63
N ILE A 291 -46.32 -3.75 -28.41
CA ILE A 291 -47.19 -4.61 -29.24
C ILE A 291 -47.23 -4.15 -30.71
N LYS A 292 -47.10 -2.83 -30.94
CA LYS A 292 -46.83 -2.23 -32.26
C LYS A 292 -45.35 -1.87 -32.31
N SER A 293 -44.59 -2.49 -33.20
CA SER A 293 -43.14 -2.37 -33.25
C SER A 293 -42.69 -1.21 -34.14
N PRO A 294 -42.08 -0.15 -33.57
CA PRO A 294 -40.96 0.54 -34.17
C PRO A 294 -39.64 0.06 -33.52
N ASP A 295 -39.54 -1.23 -33.17
CA ASP A 295 -38.27 -1.79 -32.68
C ASP A 295 -37.24 -1.70 -33.83
N PRO A 296 -36.15 -0.95 -33.66
CA PRO A 296 -35.14 -0.79 -34.72
C PRO A 296 -34.39 -2.09 -35.02
N THR A 297 -34.55 -3.11 -34.17
CA THR A 297 -34.00 -4.44 -34.36
C THR A 297 -35.12 -5.40 -34.75
N LYS A 298 -35.15 -5.84 -36.02
CA LYS A 298 -36.10 -6.85 -36.52
C LYS A 298 -36.04 -8.09 -35.61
N LEU A 299 -37.09 -8.33 -34.83
CA LEU A 299 -37.14 -9.46 -33.89
C LEU A 299 -37.07 -10.79 -34.67
N MET A 300 -36.04 -11.61 -34.41
CA MET A 300 -35.81 -12.89 -35.11
C MET A 300 -36.45 -14.10 -34.43
N GLY A 301 -36.77 -13.99 -33.13
CA GLY A 301 -37.34 -15.08 -32.34
C GLY A 301 -37.17 -14.86 -30.84
N TYR A 302 -37.58 -15.84 -30.04
CA TYR A 302 -37.50 -15.81 -28.58
C TYR A 302 -36.63 -16.95 -28.05
N LYS A 303 -35.86 -16.69 -26.99
CA LYS A 303 -35.15 -17.73 -26.24
C LYS A 303 -35.92 -18.02 -24.95
N LEU A 304 -36.37 -19.26 -24.78
CA LEU A 304 -37.01 -19.73 -23.55
C LEU A 304 -36.00 -20.43 -22.65
N TYR A 305 -36.03 -20.08 -21.37
CA TYR A 305 -35.20 -20.67 -20.33
C TYR A 305 -36.11 -21.22 -19.23
N ARG A 306 -35.81 -22.41 -18.70
CA ARG A 306 -36.49 -23.01 -17.54
C ARG A 306 -35.47 -23.46 -16.52
N ALA A 307 -35.79 -23.35 -15.23
CA ALA A 307 -35.01 -23.88 -14.13
C ALA A 307 -35.95 -24.63 -13.17
N LYS A 308 -35.46 -25.70 -12.55
CA LYS A 308 -36.14 -26.40 -11.46
C LYS A 308 -35.48 -25.95 -10.17
N THR A 309 -36.27 -25.42 -9.23
CA THR A 309 -35.78 -25.18 -7.88
C THR A 309 -35.80 -26.52 -7.15
N GLU A 310 -34.65 -26.96 -6.65
CA GLU A 310 -34.53 -28.08 -5.69
C GLU A 310 -34.83 -27.59 -4.27
#